data_AF-A0A0B1ST22-F1
#
_entry.id   AF-A0A0B1ST22-F1
#
_cell.length_a   1.000
_cell.length_b   1.000
_cell.length_c   1.000
_cell.angle_alpha   90.00
_cell.angle_beta   90.00
_cell.angle_gamma   90.00
#
_symmetry.space_group_name_H-M   'P 1'
#
loop_
_entity.id
_entity.type
_entity.pdbx_description
1 polymer ?
#
loop_
_entity_poly.entity_id
_entity_poly.type
_entity_poly.pdbx_seq_one_letter_code
_entity_poly.pdbx_strand_id
1 'polypeptide(L)'
;MSYSAAYFSFLGNGPAGLSLSAFLSGILPFYNPDTPHPDPVINEKLVENADQSLIDQDLDWCGTSESLGESTRPLSVLYDSLARPGADFGAQISSRLAWQSDSSRHVSHLVLGETSVGGSWNTYDPEMLAVSYASWLDLPGFSISDWLQGTPLIPRLPSVAIAHYMQCYAEELGLSKSIMPHTKVTSIRKTGEVWTVSGVRADGSGFSYTAKHVVLACGKMKQKQLEVIPLAMRNPALPVVYDTVGLKSHMMNDSTLGTSGSSARVVVIGDGISSADAVRACLEHEIPVLHVMRRTERQLKSTLFSRLSPAQYSEYHSVYRLMIGKDEHPLYEGVLGSNVTDVDEKSVLTVSTPKGTRYVSLCVFVKQLRQLFFVALTY
;
A
#
# COMPACT_ATOMS: atom_id res chain seq x y z
N MET A 1 -29.70 20.50 -8.22
CA MET A 1 -28.27 20.13 -8.42
C MET A 1 -27.46 21.42 -8.30
N SER A 2 -26.67 21.56 -7.23
CA SER A 2 -25.73 22.68 -7.08
C SER A 2 -24.44 22.29 -7.79
N TYR A 3 -24.03 23.06 -8.80
CA TYR A 3 -22.75 22.86 -9.49
C TYR A 3 -21.69 23.66 -8.74
N SER A 4 -20.77 22.96 -8.05
CA SER A 4 -19.53 23.56 -7.57
C SER A 4 -18.44 23.31 -8.62
N ALA A 5 -17.79 24.36 -9.09
CA ALA A 5 -16.69 24.28 -10.04
C ALA A 5 -15.36 24.29 -9.28
N ALA A 6 -14.62 23.18 -9.35
CA ALA A 6 -13.25 23.10 -8.84
C ALA A 6 -12.27 23.35 -10.00
N TYR A 7 -11.06 23.82 -9.71
CA TYR A 7 -10.03 23.90 -10.78
C TYR A 7 -9.46 22.50 -11.04
N PHE A 8 -9.14 21.76 -9.98
CA PHE A 8 -8.79 20.34 -10.01
C PHE A 8 -9.86 19.50 -9.30
N SER A 9 -10.22 18.37 -9.91
CA SER A 9 -10.90 17.29 -9.18
C SER A 9 -10.00 16.07 -9.21
N PHE A 10 -9.77 15.42 -8.08
CA PHE A 10 -8.97 14.21 -8.09
C PHE A 10 -9.55 13.13 -7.21
N LEU A 11 -9.30 11.90 -7.65
CA LEU A 11 -10.00 10.72 -7.19
C LEU A 11 -9.05 9.89 -6.35
N GLY A 12 -9.39 9.64 -5.10
CA GLY A 12 -8.57 8.96 -4.09
C GLY A 12 -8.20 9.89 -2.95
N ASN A 13 -8.64 9.57 -1.74
CA ASN A 13 -8.34 10.27 -0.49
C ASN A 13 -7.31 9.53 0.39
N GLY A 14 -6.43 8.75 -0.25
CA GLY A 14 -5.26 8.11 0.37
C GLY A 14 -3.99 8.97 0.28
N PRO A 15 -2.81 8.40 0.62
CA PRO A 15 -1.56 9.17 0.76
C PRO A 15 -1.23 10.07 -0.45
N ALA A 16 -1.35 9.56 -1.67
CA ALA A 16 -1.07 10.33 -2.88
C ALA A 16 -2.05 11.50 -3.08
N GLY A 17 -3.34 11.29 -2.81
CA GLY A 17 -4.35 12.34 -2.88
C GLY A 17 -4.15 13.39 -1.79
N LEU A 18 -3.84 12.97 -0.56
CA LEU A 18 -3.58 13.88 0.56
C LEU A 18 -2.31 14.72 0.34
N SER A 19 -1.24 14.10 -0.17
CA SER A 19 0.00 14.83 -0.51
C SER A 19 -0.28 15.90 -1.56
N LEU A 20 -1.00 15.55 -2.64
CA LEU A 20 -1.38 16.53 -3.67
C LEU A 20 -2.30 17.62 -3.13
N SER A 21 -3.26 17.27 -2.26
CA SER A 21 -4.16 18.24 -1.61
C SER A 21 -3.36 19.25 -0.78
N ALA A 22 -2.32 18.81 -0.09
CA ALA A 22 -1.45 19.69 0.68
C ALA A 22 -0.68 20.66 -0.22
N PHE A 23 -0.04 20.18 -1.30
CA PHE A 23 0.63 21.05 -2.27
C PHE A 23 -0.33 22.09 -2.88
N LEU A 24 -1.52 21.66 -3.32
CA LEU A 24 -2.53 22.56 -3.87
C LEU A 24 -3.13 23.50 -2.81
N SER A 25 -3.00 23.19 -1.52
CA SER A 25 -3.39 24.08 -0.43
C SER A 25 -2.29 25.08 -0.05
N GLY A 26 -1.13 25.01 -0.69
CA GLY A 26 -0.01 25.92 -0.45
C GLY A 26 1.06 25.38 0.50
N ILE A 27 1.09 24.07 0.79
CA ILE A 27 2.18 23.45 1.55
C ILE A 27 3.33 23.14 0.60
N LEU A 28 4.45 23.82 0.76
CA LEU A 28 5.55 23.86 -0.21
C LEU A 28 6.84 23.29 0.38
N PRO A 29 7.59 22.49 -0.40
CA PRO A 29 8.87 21.93 0.04
C PRO A 29 10.00 22.91 -0.26
N PHE A 30 10.77 23.29 0.76
CA PHE A 30 11.99 24.05 0.64
C PHE A 30 13.19 23.20 1.06
N TYR A 31 14.37 23.54 0.56
CA TYR A 31 15.59 22.97 1.08
C TYR A 31 15.92 23.58 2.44
N ASN A 32 16.34 22.77 3.42
CA ASN A 32 16.79 23.24 4.72
C ASN A 32 18.34 23.33 4.77
N PRO A 33 18.93 24.53 4.66
CA PRO A 33 20.39 24.68 4.66
C PRO A 33 21.04 24.39 6.03
N ASP A 34 20.28 24.46 7.14
CA ASP A 34 20.80 24.16 8.49
C ASP A 34 21.10 22.67 8.67
N THR A 35 20.49 21.82 7.84
CA THR A 35 20.76 20.40 7.77
C THR A 35 21.29 20.09 6.37
N PRO A 36 22.60 20.14 6.11
CA PRO A 36 23.11 19.97 4.75
C PRO A 36 22.87 18.54 4.23
N HIS A 37 22.71 18.44 2.91
CA HIS A 37 22.63 17.17 2.20
C HIS A 37 23.98 16.45 2.29
N PRO A 38 24.00 15.11 2.52
CA PRO A 38 25.26 14.37 2.67
C PRO A 38 26.19 14.42 1.45
N ASP A 39 25.62 14.57 0.26
CA ASP A 39 26.37 14.85 -0.96
C ASP A 39 26.63 16.36 -1.11
N PRO A 40 27.91 16.80 -1.11
CA PRO A 40 28.28 18.21 -1.21
C PRO A 40 27.86 18.89 -2.53
N VAL A 41 27.85 18.17 -3.66
CA VAL A 41 27.49 18.73 -4.97
C VAL A 41 26.00 19.02 -5.01
N ILE A 42 25.19 18.08 -4.53
CA ILE A 42 23.74 18.28 -4.38
C ILE A 42 23.46 19.41 -3.40
N ASN A 43 24.18 19.46 -2.27
CA ASN A 43 24.03 20.53 -1.29
C ASN A 43 24.30 21.91 -1.91
N GLU A 44 25.41 22.09 -2.62
CA GLU A 44 25.77 23.36 -3.26
C GLU A 44 24.66 23.85 -4.20
N LYS A 45 24.15 22.96 -5.06
CA LYS A 45 23.06 23.28 -6.00
C LYS A 45 21.77 23.72 -5.32
N LEU A 46 21.42 23.09 -4.20
CA LEU A 46 20.19 23.42 -3.47
C LEU A 46 20.34 24.67 -2.61
N VAL A 47 21.54 24.95 -2.10
CA VAL A 47 21.83 26.18 -1.34
C VAL A 47 21.73 27.43 -2.23
N GLU A 48 22.14 27.34 -3.50
CA GLU A 48 22.05 28.45 -4.48
C GLU A 48 20.62 29.04 -4.59
N ASN A 49 19.58 28.23 -4.34
CA ASN A 49 18.18 28.62 -4.47
C ASN A 49 17.37 28.30 -3.19
N ALA A 50 17.99 28.31 -2.01
CA ALA A 50 17.34 27.91 -0.76
C ALA A 50 16.14 28.79 -0.36
N ASP A 51 16.05 30.01 -0.91
CA ASP A 51 14.94 30.94 -0.75
C ASP A 51 13.73 30.61 -1.63
N GLN A 52 13.85 29.62 -2.52
CA GLN A 52 12.79 29.17 -3.42
C GLN A 52 12.33 27.76 -3.07
N SER A 53 11.04 27.51 -3.26
CA SER A 53 10.47 26.16 -3.13
C SER A 53 11.04 25.24 -4.20
N LEU A 54 11.31 23.98 -3.86
CA LEU A 54 11.84 22.98 -4.79
C LEU A 54 10.97 22.78 -6.03
N ILE A 55 9.66 23.05 -5.94
CA ILE A 55 8.76 22.93 -7.10
C ILE A 55 8.86 24.10 -8.10
N ASP A 56 9.51 25.20 -7.69
CA ASP A 56 9.68 26.40 -8.51
C ASP A 56 11.14 26.54 -9.00
N GLN A 57 12.06 25.72 -8.48
CA GLN A 57 13.47 25.69 -8.89
C GLN A 57 13.67 24.96 -10.23
N ASP A 58 14.70 25.35 -10.98
CA ASP A 58 15.21 24.57 -12.10
C ASP A 58 16.09 23.42 -11.58
N LEU A 59 15.54 22.21 -11.64
CA LEU A 59 16.17 20.98 -11.17
C LEU A 59 16.69 20.10 -12.33
N ASP A 60 16.84 20.63 -13.55
CA ASP A 60 17.30 19.85 -14.70
C ASP A 60 18.70 19.25 -14.51
N TRP A 61 19.53 19.87 -13.66
CA TRP A 61 20.84 19.36 -13.25
C TRP A 61 20.78 17.99 -12.56
N CYS A 62 19.62 17.59 -12.03
CA CYS A 62 19.46 16.26 -11.43
C CYS A 62 19.68 15.15 -12.46
N GLY A 63 19.34 15.40 -13.73
CA GLY A 63 19.49 14.41 -14.80
C GLY A 63 20.94 14.19 -15.24
N THR A 64 21.86 15.09 -14.90
CA THR A 64 23.29 15.01 -15.24
C THR A 64 24.17 14.70 -14.04
N SER A 65 23.58 14.60 -12.85
CA SER A 65 24.28 14.37 -11.60
C SER A 65 24.64 12.90 -11.43
N GLU A 66 25.94 12.58 -11.51
CA GLU A 66 26.45 11.21 -11.28
C GLU A 66 26.07 10.66 -9.90
N SER A 67 25.94 11.54 -8.90
CA SER A 67 25.58 11.20 -7.52
C SER A 67 24.13 10.73 -7.33
N LEU A 68 23.21 11.15 -8.20
CA LEU A 68 21.81 10.66 -8.20
C LEU A 68 21.65 9.38 -9.03
N GLY A 69 22.75 8.90 -9.65
CA GLY A 69 22.82 7.72 -10.49
C GLY A 69 22.15 7.89 -11.85
N GLU A 70 22.34 6.90 -12.74
CA GLU A 70 21.65 6.81 -14.04
C GLU A 70 20.16 6.40 -13.88
N SER A 71 19.46 7.03 -12.94
CA SER A 71 18.04 6.79 -12.72
C SER A 71 17.25 7.34 -13.90
N THR A 72 16.25 6.57 -14.36
CA THR A 72 15.27 7.08 -15.33
C THR A 72 14.32 8.12 -14.72
N ARG A 73 14.45 8.39 -13.40
CA ARG A 73 13.61 9.31 -12.61
C ARG A 73 14.46 10.10 -11.61
N PRO A 74 15.33 11.01 -12.09
CA PRO A 74 16.29 11.72 -11.25
C PRO A 74 15.63 12.58 -10.18
N LEU A 75 14.50 13.23 -10.48
CA LEU A 75 13.76 14.04 -9.51
C LEU A 75 13.20 13.23 -8.34
N SER A 76 12.68 12.01 -8.62
CA SER A 76 12.19 11.12 -7.57
C SER A 76 13.32 10.69 -6.64
N VAL A 77 14.50 10.40 -7.20
CA VAL A 77 15.69 10.03 -6.42
C VAL A 77 16.20 11.22 -5.60
N LEU A 78 16.24 12.43 -6.17
CA LEU A 78 16.58 13.63 -5.41
C LEU A 78 15.61 13.84 -4.24
N TYR A 79 14.30 13.73 -4.50
CA TYR A 79 13.31 13.89 -3.45
C TYR A 79 13.49 12.85 -2.34
N ASP A 80 13.70 11.58 -2.70
CA ASP A 80 13.95 10.51 -1.73
C ASP A 80 15.25 10.77 -0.93
N SER A 81 16.31 11.27 -1.58
CA SER A 81 17.57 11.62 -0.91
C SER A 81 17.45 12.81 0.03
N LEU A 82 16.51 13.73 -0.23
CA LEU A 82 16.20 14.86 0.64
C LEU A 82 15.26 14.47 1.78
N ALA A 83 14.18 13.75 1.48
CA ALA A 83 13.22 13.31 2.47
C ALA A 83 13.89 12.34 3.44
N ARG A 84 14.68 11.37 2.95
CA ARG A 84 15.29 10.31 3.76
C ARG A 84 16.73 10.01 3.30
N PRO A 85 17.70 10.86 3.65
CA PRO A 85 19.09 10.67 3.23
C PRO A 85 19.64 9.32 3.68
N GLY A 86 20.14 8.52 2.72
CA GLY A 86 20.79 7.23 2.98
C GLY A 86 19.85 6.10 3.44
N ALA A 87 18.53 6.23 3.28
CA ALA A 87 17.58 5.20 3.71
C ALA A 87 17.82 3.81 3.07
N ASP A 88 18.27 3.78 1.82
CA ASP A 88 18.63 2.53 1.12
C ASP A 88 19.80 1.77 1.77
N PHE A 89 20.66 2.50 2.49
CA PHE A 89 21.76 1.94 3.28
C PHE A 89 21.37 1.72 4.75
N GLY A 90 20.10 1.90 5.09
CA GLY A 90 19.57 1.78 6.44
C GLY A 90 19.89 2.97 7.35
N ALA A 91 20.37 4.09 6.81
CA ALA A 91 20.66 5.28 7.59
C ALA A 91 19.37 5.90 8.16
N GLN A 92 19.46 6.46 9.37
CA GLN A 92 18.36 7.16 10.04
C GLN A 92 18.71 8.64 10.15
N ILE A 93 18.77 9.31 8.99
CA ILE A 93 19.09 10.74 8.89
C ILE A 93 17.77 11.51 8.74
N SER A 94 17.62 12.60 9.49
CA SER A 94 16.42 13.46 9.41
C SER A 94 16.22 14.04 8.00
N SER A 95 15.01 14.48 7.70
CA SER A 95 14.71 15.17 6.44
C SER A 95 15.62 16.39 6.21
N ARG A 96 15.90 16.69 4.94
CA ARG A 96 16.53 17.91 4.43
C ARG A 96 15.51 18.91 3.89
N LEU A 97 14.23 18.55 3.96
CA LEU A 97 13.12 19.39 3.57
C LEU A 97 12.65 20.24 4.75
N ALA A 98 12.46 21.53 4.51
CA ALA A 98 11.67 22.43 5.34
C ALA A 98 10.32 22.65 4.64
N TRP A 99 9.22 22.55 5.37
CA TRP A 99 7.90 22.77 4.82
C TRP A 99 7.39 24.15 5.19
N GLN A 100 6.90 24.90 4.20
CA GLN A 100 6.35 26.24 4.41
C GLN A 100 4.92 26.31 3.86
N SER A 101 4.06 27.08 4.52
CA SER A 101 2.68 27.31 4.09
C SER A 101 2.55 28.68 3.44
N ASP A 102 2.08 28.72 2.20
CA ASP A 102 1.77 29.94 1.46
C ASP A 102 0.33 29.88 0.90
N SER A 103 -0.58 30.60 1.56
CA SER A 103 -1.99 30.64 1.19
C SER A 103 -2.25 31.34 -0.14
N SER A 104 -1.32 32.18 -0.63
CA SER A 104 -1.44 32.85 -1.93
C SER A 104 -1.32 31.87 -3.10
N ARG A 105 -0.69 30.72 -2.86
CA ARG A 105 -0.52 29.62 -3.83
C ARG A 105 -1.64 28.58 -3.78
N HIS A 106 -2.68 28.82 -2.98
CA HIS A 106 -3.83 27.92 -2.92
C HIS A 106 -4.54 27.83 -4.28
N VAL A 107 -4.71 26.60 -4.76
CA VAL A 107 -5.47 26.26 -5.96
C VAL A 107 -6.75 25.55 -5.55
N SER A 108 -7.92 26.04 -5.99
CA SER A 108 -9.22 25.41 -5.67
C SER A 108 -9.27 23.97 -6.19
N HIS A 109 -9.49 23.02 -5.30
CA HIS A 109 -9.52 21.59 -5.61
C HIS A 109 -10.54 20.82 -4.79
N LEU A 110 -10.93 19.65 -5.30
CA LEU A 110 -11.84 18.72 -4.62
C LEU A 110 -11.29 17.28 -4.69
N VAL A 111 -11.17 16.65 -3.53
CA VAL A 111 -10.76 15.25 -3.36
C VAL A 111 -12.00 14.40 -3.15
N LEU A 112 -12.20 13.39 -4.00
CA LEU A 112 -13.31 12.44 -3.88
C LEU A 112 -12.74 11.07 -3.52
N GLY A 113 -13.29 10.39 -2.51
CA GLY A 113 -12.82 9.07 -2.10
C GLY A 113 -13.92 8.20 -1.50
N GLU A 114 -13.86 6.89 -1.76
CA GLU A 114 -14.89 5.93 -1.31
C GLU A 114 -14.84 5.65 0.19
N THR A 115 -13.66 5.80 0.81
CA THR A 115 -13.44 5.51 2.24
C THR A 115 -13.45 6.79 3.06
N SER A 116 -13.29 6.66 4.39
CA SER A 116 -12.77 7.73 5.23
C SER A 116 -11.40 8.20 4.74
N VAL A 117 -10.92 9.35 5.23
CA VAL A 117 -9.58 9.85 4.91
C VAL A 117 -8.53 8.77 5.23
N GLY A 118 -7.56 8.61 4.34
CA GLY A 118 -6.55 7.53 4.40
C GLY A 118 -6.70 6.48 3.30
N GLY A 119 -7.77 6.53 2.50
CA GLY A 119 -7.93 5.64 1.35
C GLY A 119 -7.98 4.16 1.77
N SER A 120 -7.26 3.31 1.03
CA SER A 120 -7.23 1.86 1.26
C SER A 120 -6.70 1.44 2.64
N TRP A 121 -5.99 2.30 3.38
CA TRP A 121 -5.57 1.99 4.74
C TRP A 121 -6.74 1.70 5.68
N ASN A 122 -7.92 2.26 5.40
CA ASN A 122 -9.15 1.97 6.13
C ASN A 122 -9.75 0.58 5.85
N THR A 123 -9.22 -0.16 4.87
CA THR A 123 -9.75 -1.47 4.44
C THR A 123 -8.88 -2.64 4.88
N TYR A 124 -7.71 -2.36 5.43
CA TYR A 124 -6.79 -3.39 5.90
C TYR A 124 -7.18 -3.89 7.28
N ASP A 125 -6.64 -5.04 7.63
CA ASP A 125 -6.70 -5.56 9.00
C ASP A 125 -6.09 -4.51 9.95
N PRO A 126 -6.83 -4.02 10.97
CA PRO A 126 -6.39 -2.96 11.86
C PRO A 126 -5.03 -3.22 12.52
N GLU A 127 -4.72 -4.49 12.81
CA GLU A 127 -3.50 -4.91 13.51
C GLU A 127 -2.33 -5.20 12.56
N MET A 128 -2.59 -5.25 11.25
CA MET A 128 -1.55 -5.48 10.25
C MET A 128 -0.51 -4.35 10.30
N LEU A 129 0.74 -4.71 10.57
CA LEU A 129 1.86 -3.77 10.54
C LEU A 129 2.16 -3.35 9.11
N ALA A 130 2.47 -2.06 8.92
CA ALA A 130 3.02 -1.60 7.66
C ALA A 130 4.34 -2.34 7.33
N VAL A 131 4.58 -2.59 6.04
CA VAL A 131 5.88 -3.10 5.59
C VAL A 131 6.95 -2.00 5.65
N SER A 132 6.57 -0.76 5.38
CA SER A 132 7.48 0.39 5.46
C SER A 132 7.65 0.86 6.90
N TYR A 133 8.80 1.47 7.21
CA TYR A 133 8.99 2.18 8.46
C TYR A 133 8.00 3.33 8.60
N ALA A 134 7.63 3.65 9.83
CA ALA A 134 6.78 4.78 10.16
C ALA A 134 7.33 6.07 9.55
N SER A 135 8.62 6.33 9.73
CA SER A 135 9.26 7.51 9.11
C SER A 135 9.17 7.51 7.60
N TRP A 136 9.02 6.40 6.90
CA TRP A 136 8.88 6.39 5.43
C TRP A 136 7.44 6.68 4.97
N LEU A 137 6.50 6.78 5.90
CA LEU A 137 5.08 7.01 5.64
C LEU A 137 4.64 8.45 5.95
N ASP A 138 5.58 9.34 6.28
CA ASP A 138 5.28 10.75 6.50
C ASP A 138 4.67 11.39 5.25
N LEU A 139 3.69 12.25 5.48
CA LEU A 139 3.08 13.10 4.47
C LEU A 139 3.69 14.52 4.53
N PRO A 140 3.64 15.26 3.40
CA PRO A 140 4.17 16.62 3.29
C PRO A 140 3.75 17.58 4.41
N GLY A 141 4.71 18.19 5.12
CA GLY A 141 4.42 19.25 6.09
C GLY A 141 3.96 18.81 7.47
N PHE A 142 3.66 17.54 7.70
CA PHE A 142 3.31 17.04 9.03
C PHE A 142 3.68 15.57 9.17
N SER A 143 4.78 15.27 9.87
CA SER A 143 5.32 13.92 9.99
C SER A 143 4.57 13.06 11.01
N ILE A 144 4.78 11.75 10.97
CA ILE A 144 4.32 10.84 12.04
C ILE A 144 4.97 11.19 13.38
N SER A 145 6.21 11.69 13.37
CA SER A 145 6.87 12.09 14.62
C SER A 145 6.23 13.36 15.21
N ASP A 146 5.80 14.30 14.36
CA ASP A 146 5.04 15.48 14.81
C ASP A 146 3.68 15.06 15.40
N TRP A 147 2.97 14.15 14.70
CA TRP A 147 1.70 13.60 15.16
C TRP A 147 1.81 12.88 16.51
N LEU A 148 2.85 12.07 16.71
CA LEU A 148 3.10 11.36 17.96
C LEU A 148 3.79 12.23 19.02
N GLN A 149 4.22 13.44 18.68
CA GLN A 149 5.04 14.33 19.51
C GLN A 149 6.33 13.64 20.01
N GLY A 150 6.95 12.84 19.14
CA GLY A 150 8.15 12.07 19.46
C GLY A 150 8.42 10.94 18.49
N THR A 151 9.51 10.21 18.73
CA THR A 151 9.86 9.05 17.91
C THR A 151 8.90 7.88 18.18
N PRO A 152 8.37 7.22 17.13
CA PRO A 152 7.55 6.03 17.28
C PRO A 152 8.25 4.95 18.14
N LEU A 153 7.54 4.41 19.15
CA LEU A 153 8.05 3.33 19.99
C LEU A 153 8.30 2.03 19.21
N ILE A 154 7.49 1.81 18.16
CA ILE A 154 7.65 0.70 17.23
C ILE A 154 7.96 1.25 15.83
N PRO A 155 8.92 0.64 15.11
CA PRO A 155 9.39 1.17 13.84
C PRO A 155 8.37 1.05 12.71
N ARG A 156 7.44 0.11 12.81
CA ARG A 156 6.38 -0.14 11.82
C ARG A 156 5.05 -0.07 12.53
N LEU A 157 4.22 0.91 12.14
CA LEU A 157 2.94 1.16 12.78
C LEU A 157 1.85 0.24 12.20
N PRO A 158 0.84 -0.13 13.00
CA PRO A 158 -0.32 -0.87 12.51
C PRO A 158 -1.13 -0.01 11.54
N SER A 159 -1.87 -0.67 10.65
CA SER A 159 -2.65 -0.03 9.58
C SER A 159 -3.65 1.00 10.13
N VAL A 160 -4.27 0.71 11.28
CA VAL A 160 -5.21 1.61 11.96
C VAL A 160 -4.54 2.90 12.42
N ALA A 161 -3.30 2.83 12.91
CA ALA A 161 -2.55 4.01 13.32
C ALA A 161 -2.16 4.87 12.11
N ILE A 162 -1.78 4.25 10.98
CA ILE A 162 -1.49 4.97 9.73
C ILE A 162 -2.75 5.64 9.17
N ALA A 163 -3.89 4.94 9.18
CA ALA A 163 -5.17 5.52 8.76
C ALA A 163 -5.56 6.72 9.63
N HIS A 164 -5.39 6.60 10.96
CA HIS A 164 -5.67 7.68 11.90
C HIS A 164 -4.71 8.87 11.74
N TYR A 165 -3.42 8.62 11.55
CA TYR A 165 -2.44 9.66 11.21
C TYR A 165 -2.87 10.46 9.98
N MET A 166 -3.36 9.80 8.92
CA MET A 166 -3.84 10.48 7.71
C MET A 166 -5.08 11.32 7.94
N GLN A 167 -5.94 10.94 8.88
CA GLN A 167 -7.10 11.73 9.31
C GLN A 167 -6.63 12.99 10.05
N CYS A 168 -5.76 12.82 11.06
CA CYS A 168 -5.16 13.94 11.78
C CYS A 168 -4.39 14.90 10.84
N TYR A 169 -3.66 14.35 9.86
CA TYR A 169 -2.97 15.14 8.85
C TYR A 169 -3.91 16.06 8.06
N ALA A 170 -5.07 15.54 7.64
CA ALA A 170 -6.05 16.34 6.91
C ALA A 170 -6.69 17.42 7.77
N GLU A 171 -6.87 17.17 9.06
CA GLU A 171 -7.38 18.14 10.03
C GLU A 171 -6.34 19.23 10.36
N GLU A 172 -5.12 18.82 10.71
CA GLU A 172 -4.01 19.70 11.10
C GLU A 172 -3.68 20.71 10.00
N LEU A 173 -3.63 20.26 8.75
CA LEU A 173 -3.36 21.12 7.59
C LEU A 173 -4.62 21.78 7.00
N GLY A 174 -5.79 21.62 7.63
CA GLY A 174 -7.04 22.23 7.19
C GLY A 174 -7.52 21.77 5.82
N LEU A 175 -7.14 20.57 5.39
CA LEU A 175 -7.46 19.97 4.09
C LEU A 175 -8.88 19.39 4.05
N SER A 176 -9.46 19.08 5.21
CA SER A 176 -10.81 18.48 5.33
C SER A 176 -11.90 19.22 4.55
N LYS A 177 -11.78 20.55 4.39
CA LYS A 177 -12.69 21.38 3.60
C LYS A 177 -12.71 21.04 2.10
N SER A 178 -11.63 20.47 1.59
CA SER A 178 -11.43 20.10 0.19
C SER A 178 -11.66 18.61 -0.07
N ILE A 179 -11.99 17.83 0.97
CA ILE A 179 -12.13 16.38 0.87
C ILE A 179 -13.59 15.98 1.09
N MET A 180 -14.13 15.19 0.16
CA MET A 180 -15.44 14.57 0.28
C MET A 180 -15.27 13.05 0.39
N PRO A 181 -15.19 12.52 1.62
CA PRO A 181 -15.14 11.08 1.83
C PRO A 181 -16.48 10.41 1.46
N HIS A 182 -16.49 9.10 1.42
CA HIS A 182 -17.68 8.29 1.12
C HIS A 182 -18.38 8.65 -0.20
N THR A 183 -17.58 9.00 -1.22
CA THR A 183 -18.03 9.28 -2.58
C THR A 183 -17.47 8.28 -3.56
N LYS A 184 -18.35 7.60 -4.29
CA LYS A 184 -18.00 6.67 -5.36
C LYS A 184 -18.20 7.33 -6.71
N VAL A 185 -17.10 7.58 -7.40
CA VAL A 185 -17.11 8.13 -8.76
C VAL A 185 -17.46 7.01 -9.74
N THR A 186 -18.47 7.24 -10.57
CA THR A 186 -18.97 6.25 -11.53
C THR A 186 -18.77 6.68 -12.98
N SER A 187 -18.57 7.97 -13.25
CA SER A 187 -18.31 8.46 -14.60
C SER A 187 -17.38 9.68 -14.61
N ILE A 188 -16.48 9.70 -15.59
CA ILE A 188 -15.62 10.84 -15.91
C ILE A 188 -15.78 11.09 -17.40
N ARG A 189 -16.20 12.29 -17.80
CA ARG A 189 -16.38 12.66 -19.21
C ARG A 189 -15.73 14.00 -19.50
N LYS A 190 -15.01 14.10 -20.61
CA LYS A 190 -14.49 15.38 -21.12
C LYS A 190 -15.50 15.98 -22.10
N THR A 191 -15.78 17.27 -21.97
CA THR A 191 -16.61 18.04 -22.91
C THR A 191 -15.95 19.39 -23.14
N GLY A 192 -15.38 19.58 -24.33
CA GLY A 192 -14.48 20.71 -24.61
C GLY A 192 -13.25 20.68 -23.70
N GLU A 193 -12.97 21.79 -23.01
CA GLU A 193 -11.85 21.94 -22.07
C GLU A 193 -12.19 21.56 -20.61
N VAL A 194 -13.41 21.06 -20.36
CA VAL A 194 -13.88 20.78 -19.00
C VAL A 194 -14.14 19.29 -18.83
N TRP A 195 -13.80 18.77 -17.66
CA TRP A 195 -14.15 17.43 -17.20
C TRP A 195 -15.38 17.49 -16.30
N THR A 196 -16.29 16.54 -16.48
CA THR A 196 -17.42 16.29 -15.60
C THR A 196 -17.19 14.96 -14.87
N VAL A 197 -17.18 15.02 -13.55
CA VAL A 197 -16.98 13.88 -12.65
C VAL A 197 -18.29 13.65 -11.91
N SER A 198 -18.92 12.49 -12.10
CA SER A 198 -20.19 12.15 -11.46
C SER A 198 -20.13 10.80 -10.75
N GLY A 199 -21.02 10.63 -9.79
CA GLY A 199 -20.99 9.49 -8.90
C GLY A 199 -22.15 9.47 -7.91
N VAL A 200 -22.01 8.62 -6.90
CA VAL A 200 -22.96 8.46 -5.80
C VAL A 200 -22.26 8.65 -4.46
N ARG A 201 -22.97 9.23 -3.51
CA ARG A 201 -22.54 9.35 -2.10
C ARG A 201 -23.00 8.13 -1.29
N ALA A 202 -22.50 7.98 -0.08
CA ALA A 202 -22.93 6.90 0.83
C ALA A 202 -24.43 6.90 1.14
N ASP A 203 -25.09 8.05 1.14
CA ASP A 203 -26.55 8.17 1.31
C ASP A 203 -27.36 7.80 0.05
N GLY A 204 -26.68 7.38 -1.02
CA GLY A 204 -27.29 7.03 -2.31
C GLY A 204 -27.57 8.24 -3.21
N SER A 205 -27.35 9.48 -2.75
CA SER A 205 -27.56 10.66 -3.56
C SER A 205 -26.50 10.78 -4.67
N GLY A 206 -26.96 11.15 -5.86
CA GLY A 206 -26.07 11.41 -7.00
C GLY A 206 -25.36 12.75 -6.87
N PHE A 207 -24.11 12.82 -7.32
CA PHE A 207 -23.36 14.07 -7.46
C PHE A 207 -22.80 14.23 -8.87
N SER A 208 -22.54 15.49 -9.25
CA SER A 208 -21.84 15.84 -10.49
C SER A 208 -21.06 17.13 -10.28
N TYR A 209 -19.76 17.07 -10.49
CA TYR A 209 -18.83 18.20 -10.38
C TYR A 209 -18.14 18.45 -11.72
N THR A 210 -17.70 19.69 -11.94
CA THR A 210 -16.89 20.05 -13.09
C THR A 210 -15.51 20.53 -12.66
N ALA A 211 -14.50 20.21 -13.46
CA ALA A 211 -13.12 20.65 -13.23
C ALA A 211 -12.35 20.83 -14.54
N LYS A 212 -11.34 21.70 -14.55
CA LYS A 212 -10.43 21.86 -15.70
C LYS A 212 -9.47 20.69 -15.84
N HIS A 213 -9.07 20.11 -14.72
CA HIS A 213 -8.16 18.99 -14.67
C HIS A 213 -8.71 17.88 -13.77
N VAL A 214 -8.43 16.63 -14.16
CA VAL A 214 -8.72 15.46 -13.35
C VAL A 214 -7.43 14.69 -13.08
N VAL A 215 -7.16 14.41 -11.80
CA VAL A 215 -6.01 13.57 -11.39
C VAL A 215 -6.54 12.26 -10.80
N LEU A 216 -5.97 11.13 -11.22
CA LEU A 216 -6.35 9.81 -10.74
C LEU A 216 -5.34 9.34 -9.68
N ALA A 217 -5.73 9.41 -8.42
CA ALA A 217 -4.97 8.99 -7.24
C ALA A 217 -5.63 7.79 -6.51
N CYS A 218 -6.45 7.00 -7.21
CA CYS A 218 -7.26 5.92 -6.62
C CYS A 218 -6.46 4.67 -6.19
N GLY A 219 -5.13 4.68 -6.37
CA GLY A 219 -4.30 3.49 -6.23
C GLY A 219 -4.59 2.41 -7.28
N LYS A 220 -3.82 1.31 -7.25
CA LYS A 220 -4.02 0.13 -8.12
C LYS A 220 -4.69 -1.02 -7.38
N MET A 221 -5.72 -0.72 -6.59
CA MET A 221 -6.37 -1.68 -5.68
C MET A 221 -7.43 -2.57 -6.34
N LYS A 222 -7.16 -3.08 -7.55
CA LYS A 222 -7.99 -4.17 -8.10
C LYS A 222 -7.47 -5.50 -7.56
N GLN A 223 -8.28 -6.16 -6.73
CA GLN A 223 -8.04 -7.54 -6.32
C GLN A 223 -7.89 -8.41 -7.58
N LYS A 224 -6.73 -9.04 -7.75
CA LYS A 224 -6.54 -10.02 -8.82
C LYS A 224 -7.24 -11.32 -8.42
N GLN A 225 -8.49 -11.44 -8.81
CA GLN A 225 -9.27 -12.66 -8.61
C GLN A 225 -8.56 -13.87 -9.25
N LEU A 226 -8.85 -15.07 -8.77
CA LEU A 226 -8.46 -16.29 -9.47
C LEU A 226 -9.04 -16.25 -10.86
N GLU A 227 -8.17 -16.28 -11.88
CA GLU A 227 -8.58 -16.52 -13.27
C GLU A 227 -9.08 -17.95 -13.48
N VAL A 228 -9.27 -18.71 -12.40
CA VAL A 228 -10.17 -19.87 -12.39
C VAL A 228 -11.60 -19.35 -12.24
N ILE A 229 -12.01 -18.49 -13.18
CA ILE A 229 -13.28 -17.75 -13.19
C ILE A 229 -14.53 -18.66 -13.15
N PRO A 230 -14.51 -19.98 -13.48
CA PRO A 230 -15.67 -20.82 -13.23
C PRO A 230 -15.85 -21.31 -11.78
N LEU A 231 -14.89 -21.11 -10.86
CA LEU A 231 -14.91 -21.77 -9.54
C LEU A 231 -16.08 -21.34 -8.64
N ALA A 232 -16.18 -20.02 -8.39
CA ALA A 232 -17.20 -19.44 -7.53
C ALA A 232 -18.58 -19.43 -8.21
N MET A 233 -18.62 -19.50 -9.54
CA MET A 233 -19.87 -19.62 -10.30
C MET A 233 -20.43 -21.06 -10.30
N ARG A 234 -19.56 -22.09 -10.19
CA ARG A 234 -19.99 -23.50 -10.15
C ARG A 234 -20.36 -23.97 -8.75
N ASN A 235 -19.75 -23.40 -7.71
CA ASN A 235 -20.17 -23.66 -6.34
C ASN A 235 -20.07 -22.37 -5.48
N PRO A 236 -21.19 -21.63 -5.33
CA PRO A 236 -21.26 -20.42 -4.50
C PRO A 236 -20.98 -20.67 -3.01
N ALA A 237 -20.99 -21.93 -2.56
CA ALA A 237 -20.71 -22.30 -1.18
C ALA A 237 -19.21 -22.47 -0.89
N LEU A 238 -18.32 -22.34 -1.88
CA LEU A 238 -16.87 -22.34 -1.67
C LEU A 238 -16.44 -21.05 -0.95
N PRO A 239 -15.88 -21.13 0.28
CA PRO A 239 -15.43 -19.96 1.02
C PRO A 239 -14.07 -19.48 0.49
N VAL A 240 -14.11 -18.67 -0.58
CA VAL A 240 -12.95 -18.01 -1.17
C VAL A 240 -12.83 -16.60 -0.63
N VAL A 241 -11.71 -16.32 0.03
CA VAL A 241 -11.35 -14.99 0.52
C VAL A 241 -10.12 -14.45 -0.22
N TYR A 242 -10.04 -13.14 -0.32
CA TYR A 242 -9.00 -12.43 -1.09
C TYR A 242 -8.16 -11.48 -0.23
N ASP A 243 -8.40 -11.46 1.07
CA ASP A 243 -7.70 -10.62 2.03
C ASP A 243 -7.68 -11.30 3.42
N THR A 244 -6.79 -10.80 4.29
CA THR A 244 -6.58 -11.34 5.63
C THR A 244 -7.79 -11.11 6.54
N VAL A 245 -8.56 -10.03 6.32
CA VAL A 245 -9.75 -9.71 7.10
C VAL A 245 -10.85 -10.75 6.85
N GLY A 246 -11.12 -11.07 5.59
CA GLY A 246 -12.04 -12.13 5.19
C GLY A 246 -11.60 -13.49 5.71
N LEU A 247 -10.29 -13.79 5.68
CA LEU A 247 -9.73 -15.00 6.26
C LEU A 247 -10.00 -15.09 7.77
N LYS A 248 -9.62 -14.08 8.55
CA LYS A 248 -9.86 -14.05 10.00
C LYS A 248 -11.34 -14.15 10.33
N SER A 249 -12.18 -13.43 9.59
CA SER A 249 -13.65 -13.47 9.76
C SER A 249 -14.20 -14.87 9.54
N HIS A 250 -13.69 -15.61 8.54
CA HIS A 250 -14.10 -16.98 8.30
C HIS A 250 -13.58 -17.92 9.40
N MET A 251 -12.33 -17.75 9.83
CA MET A 251 -11.73 -18.53 10.92
C MET A 251 -12.49 -18.37 12.24
N MET A 252 -12.98 -17.17 12.55
CA MET A 252 -13.75 -16.92 13.78
C MET A 252 -15.17 -17.51 13.72
N ASN A 253 -15.78 -17.56 12.54
CA ASN A 253 -17.17 -17.99 12.36
C ASN A 253 -17.32 -19.50 12.10
N ASP A 254 -16.26 -20.18 11.62
CA ASP A 254 -16.27 -21.62 11.38
C ASP A 254 -15.56 -22.39 12.50
N SER A 255 -16.35 -22.83 13.49
CA SER A 255 -15.87 -23.62 14.63
C SER A 255 -15.38 -25.03 14.26
N THR A 256 -15.49 -25.45 13.00
CA THR A 256 -15.01 -26.76 12.54
C THR A 256 -13.53 -26.75 12.14
N LEU A 257 -12.95 -25.56 11.95
CA LEU A 257 -11.53 -25.34 11.68
C LEU A 257 -10.70 -25.65 12.94
N GLY A 258 -9.70 -26.53 12.83
CA GLY A 258 -8.75 -26.80 13.91
C GLY A 258 -9.20 -27.78 15.01
N THR A 259 -10.42 -28.35 14.93
CA THR A 259 -10.84 -29.39 15.90
C THR A 259 -10.10 -30.70 15.66
N SER A 260 -9.71 -31.41 16.74
CA SER A 260 -8.83 -32.60 16.70
C SER A 260 -9.37 -33.81 15.91
N GLY A 261 -10.59 -33.75 15.37
CA GLY A 261 -11.17 -34.74 14.46
C GLY A 261 -11.42 -34.25 13.02
N SER A 262 -11.19 -32.96 12.74
CA SER A 262 -11.41 -32.33 11.44
C SER A 262 -10.06 -32.07 10.75
N SER A 263 -9.85 -32.66 9.58
CA SER A 263 -8.67 -32.39 8.72
C SER A 263 -8.76 -31.02 8.01
N ALA A 264 -9.38 -30.03 8.65
CA ALA A 264 -9.65 -28.73 8.07
C ALA A 264 -8.34 -28.05 7.68
N ARG A 265 -8.18 -27.79 6.38
CA ARG A 265 -6.99 -27.17 5.78
C ARG A 265 -7.37 -25.85 5.13
N VAL A 266 -6.63 -24.79 5.47
CA VAL A 266 -6.65 -23.54 4.72
C VAL A 266 -5.61 -23.64 3.61
N VAL A 267 -6.01 -23.30 2.38
CA VAL A 267 -5.08 -23.26 1.24
C VAL A 267 -4.73 -21.82 0.94
N VAL A 268 -3.45 -21.48 1.11
CA VAL A 268 -2.90 -20.16 0.81
C VAL A 268 -2.16 -20.22 -0.52
N ILE A 269 -2.48 -19.33 -1.45
CA ILE A 269 -1.85 -19.29 -2.78
C ILE A 269 -1.16 -17.97 -3.01
N GLY A 270 0.13 -18.06 -3.31
CA GLY A 270 1.00 -16.90 -3.49
C GLY A 270 2.32 -17.11 -2.80
N ASP A 271 3.21 -16.15 -2.95
CA ASP A 271 4.55 -16.13 -2.36
C ASP A 271 4.99 -14.69 -2.06
N GLY A 272 4.03 -13.83 -1.70
CA GLY A 272 4.23 -12.42 -1.33
C GLY A 272 3.87 -12.13 0.12
N ILE A 273 3.96 -10.87 0.53
CA ILE A 273 3.69 -10.42 1.91
C ILE A 273 2.31 -10.90 2.40
N SER A 274 1.25 -10.69 1.62
CA SER A 274 -0.11 -11.07 2.02
C SER A 274 -0.30 -12.58 2.20
N SER A 275 0.39 -13.43 1.42
CA SER A 275 0.35 -14.89 1.67
C SER A 275 1.11 -15.25 2.94
N ALA A 276 2.18 -14.53 3.28
CA ALA A 276 2.86 -14.73 4.55
C ALA A 276 1.98 -14.31 5.74
N ASP A 277 1.26 -13.18 5.64
CA ASP A 277 0.29 -12.78 6.66
C ASP A 277 -0.84 -13.80 6.83
N ALA A 278 -1.35 -14.38 5.73
CA ALA A 278 -2.37 -15.42 5.79
C ALA A 278 -1.85 -16.71 6.45
N VAL A 279 -0.65 -17.18 6.07
CA VAL A 279 -0.01 -18.34 6.70
C VAL A 279 0.18 -18.09 8.19
N ARG A 280 0.72 -16.92 8.56
CA ARG A 280 0.93 -16.55 9.96
C ARG A 280 -0.38 -16.54 10.74
N ALA A 281 -1.43 -15.92 10.21
CA ALA A 281 -2.74 -15.89 10.84
C ALA A 281 -3.28 -17.31 11.08
N CYS A 282 -3.16 -18.22 10.12
CA CYS A 282 -3.57 -19.62 10.29
C CYS A 282 -2.77 -20.32 11.39
N LEU A 283 -1.44 -20.19 11.38
CA LEU A 283 -0.58 -20.85 12.36
C LEU A 283 -0.80 -20.32 13.79
N GLU A 284 -1.03 -19.01 13.95
CA GLU A 284 -1.36 -18.38 15.24
C GLU A 284 -2.67 -18.90 15.86
N HIS A 285 -3.59 -19.39 15.02
CA HIS A 285 -4.87 -19.98 15.45
C HIS A 285 -4.86 -21.52 15.38
N GLU A 286 -3.69 -22.14 15.31
CA GLU A 286 -3.52 -23.60 15.27
C GLU A 286 -4.25 -24.29 14.10
N ILE A 287 -4.39 -23.60 12.96
CA ILE A 287 -5.06 -24.12 11.77
C ILE A 287 -4.04 -24.71 10.78
N PRO A 288 -4.20 -25.98 10.34
CA PRO A 288 -3.38 -26.56 9.28
C PRO A 288 -3.44 -25.76 7.97
N VAL A 289 -2.28 -25.41 7.43
CA VAL A 289 -2.13 -24.61 6.21
C VAL A 289 -1.36 -25.36 5.13
N LEU A 290 -1.93 -25.37 3.92
CA LEU A 290 -1.26 -25.79 2.70
C LEU A 290 -0.89 -24.54 1.88
N HIS A 291 0.40 -24.25 1.78
CA HIS A 291 0.92 -23.07 1.09
C HIS A 291 1.40 -23.43 -0.32
N VAL A 292 0.64 -23.04 -1.34
CA VAL A 292 0.90 -23.33 -2.76
C VAL A 292 1.58 -22.15 -3.44
N MET A 293 2.82 -22.37 -3.88
CA MET A 293 3.69 -21.34 -4.45
C MET A 293 4.08 -21.69 -5.88
N ARG A 294 3.93 -20.72 -6.79
CA ARG A 294 4.27 -20.89 -8.22
C ARG A 294 5.77 -20.98 -8.49
N ARG A 295 6.56 -20.29 -7.66
CA ARG A 295 8.01 -20.24 -7.79
C ARG A 295 8.65 -21.51 -7.22
N THR A 296 9.77 -21.90 -7.80
CA THR A 296 10.66 -22.92 -7.24
C THR A 296 11.50 -22.35 -6.10
N GLU A 297 12.14 -23.21 -5.31
CA GLU A 297 13.03 -22.78 -4.22
C GLU A 297 14.12 -21.80 -4.70
N ARG A 298 14.74 -22.09 -5.85
CA ARG A 298 15.76 -21.22 -6.46
C ARG A 298 15.19 -19.83 -6.79
N GLN A 299 13.96 -19.77 -7.30
CA GLN A 299 13.31 -18.50 -7.62
C GLN A 299 12.91 -17.74 -6.36
N LEU A 300 12.51 -18.43 -5.27
CA LEU A 300 12.20 -17.79 -3.99
C LEU A 300 13.39 -17.06 -3.38
N LYS A 301 14.62 -17.55 -3.60
CA LYS A 301 15.87 -16.88 -3.16
C LYS A 301 16.14 -15.54 -3.86
N SER A 302 15.36 -15.17 -4.88
CA SER A 302 15.43 -13.85 -5.54
C SER A 302 14.24 -12.93 -5.22
N THR A 303 13.30 -13.38 -4.39
CA THR A 303 12.11 -12.62 -4.03
C THR A 303 12.40 -11.54 -2.99
N LEU A 304 11.43 -10.65 -2.77
CA LEU A 304 11.50 -9.62 -1.74
C LEU A 304 11.89 -10.19 -0.36
N PHE A 305 11.30 -11.32 0.04
CA PHE A 305 11.58 -11.95 1.33
C PHE A 305 13.07 -12.27 1.56
N SER A 306 13.80 -12.60 0.50
CA SER A 306 15.26 -12.85 0.59
C SER A 306 16.08 -11.61 0.91
N ARG A 307 15.52 -10.42 0.70
CA ARG A 307 16.17 -9.11 0.90
C ARG A 307 15.70 -8.40 2.16
N LEU A 308 14.61 -8.86 2.78
CA LEU A 308 14.13 -8.28 4.03
C LEU A 308 15.09 -8.63 5.17
N SER A 309 15.45 -7.63 5.97
CA SER A 309 16.30 -7.83 7.16
C SER A 309 15.60 -8.76 8.16
N PRO A 310 16.24 -9.88 8.58
CA PRO A 310 15.67 -10.80 9.56
C PRO A 310 15.36 -10.14 10.92
N ALA A 311 16.15 -9.14 11.32
CA ALA A 311 15.97 -8.44 12.58
C ALA A 311 14.76 -7.50 12.56
N GLN A 312 14.48 -6.89 11.40
CA GLN A 312 13.45 -5.86 11.26
C GLN A 312 12.09 -6.44 10.84
N TYR A 313 12.12 -7.58 10.16
CA TYR A 313 10.95 -8.27 9.57
C TYR A 313 10.90 -9.73 10.02
N SER A 314 11.06 -9.96 11.33
CA SER A 314 11.15 -11.31 11.89
C SER A 314 9.92 -12.17 11.58
N GLU A 315 8.72 -11.57 11.54
CA GLU A 315 7.46 -12.25 11.24
C GLU A 315 7.36 -12.73 9.79
N TYR A 316 8.00 -12.02 8.86
CA TYR A 316 8.08 -12.44 7.46
C TYR A 316 9.25 -13.38 7.22
N HIS A 317 10.33 -13.21 7.99
CA HIS A 317 11.49 -14.09 7.92
C HIS A 317 11.16 -15.50 8.39
N SER A 318 10.35 -15.66 9.44
CA SER A 318 9.91 -16.97 9.92
C SER A 318 9.12 -17.72 8.84
N VAL A 319 8.15 -17.07 8.18
CA VAL A 319 7.41 -17.67 7.07
C VAL A 319 8.33 -17.96 5.89
N TYR A 320 9.25 -17.05 5.56
CA TYR A 320 10.21 -17.29 4.48
C TYR A 320 11.06 -18.54 4.70
N ARG A 321 11.52 -18.79 5.93
CA ARG A 321 12.27 -20.00 6.28
C ARG A 321 11.44 -21.28 6.11
N LEU A 322 10.15 -21.24 6.44
CA LEU A 322 9.20 -22.32 6.13
C LEU A 322 9.04 -22.51 4.60
N MET A 323 8.93 -21.42 3.83
CA MET A 323 8.77 -21.47 2.37
C MET A 323 9.96 -22.13 1.65
N ILE A 324 11.18 -21.93 2.14
CA ILE A 324 12.40 -22.52 1.57
C ILE A 324 12.82 -23.84 2.24
N GLY A 325 11.99 -24.38 3.15
CA GLY A 325 12.25 -25.65 3.84
C GLY A 325 13.46 -25.61 4.79
N LYS A 326 13.85 -24.44 5.28
CA LYS A 326 14.88 -24.31 6.33
C LYS A 326 14.34 -24.64 7.72
N ASP A 327 13.06 -24.34 7.94
CA ASP A 327 12.34 -24.65 9.17
C ASP A 327 11.14 -25.54 8.82
N GLU A 328 10.68 -26.30 9.81
CA GLU A 328 9.49 -27.15 9.72
C GLU A 328 8.49 -26.73 10.81
N HIS A 329 7.20 -26.82 10.49
CA HIS A 329 6.12 -26.60 11.45
C HIS A 329 5.04 -27.67 11.24
N PRO A 330 4.55 -28.35 12.30
CA PRO A 330 3.62 -29.49 12.16
C PRO A 330 2.33 -29.17 11.39
N LEU A 331 1.87 -27.93 11.49
CA LEU A 331 0.66 -27.43 10.82
C LEU A 331 0.93 -26.78 9.46
N TYR A 332 2.17 -26.74 8.98
CA TYR A 332 2.53 -26.08 7.73
C TYR A 332 3.00 -27.09 6.68
N GLU A 333 2.37 -27.05 5.51
CA GLU A 333 2.82 -27.80 4.34
C GLU A 333 3.07 -26.85 3.16
N GLY A 334 4.32 -26.73 2.70
CA GLY A 334 4.69 -25.93 1.54
C GLY A 334 4.80 -26.75 0.25
N VAL A 335 4.19 -26.29 -0.84
CA VAL A 335 4.29 -26.91 -2.17
C VAL A 335 4.81 -25.88 -3.18
N LEU A 336 6.01 -26.13 -3.73
CA LEU A 336 6.74 -25.24 -4.64
C LEU A 336 6.57 -25.64 -6.10
N GLY A 337 6.75 -24.68 -7.01
CA GLY A 337 6.63 -24.91 -8.45
C GLY A 337 5.21 -25.34 -8.87
N SER A 338 4.21 -24.92 -8.10
CA SER A 338 2.85 -25.44 -8.16
C SER A 338 1.80 -24.38 -8.46
N ASN A 339 0.72 -24.81 -9.11
CA ASN A 339 -0.42 -23.96 -9.43
C ASN A 339 -1.71 -24.68 -9.10
N VAL A 340 -2.70 -23.93 -8.63
CA VAL A 340 -4.08 -24.41 -8.56
C VAL A 340 -4.70 -24.25 -9.94
N THR A 341 -5.19 -25.36 -10.50
CA THR A 341 -5.73 -25.41 -11.87
C THR A 341 -7.24 -25.55 -11.91
N ASP A 342 -7.83 -26.21 -10.91
CA ASP A 342 -9.28 -26.45 -10.85
C ASP A 342 -9.75 -26.71 -9.41
N VAL A 343 -11.07 -26.60 -9.19
CA VAL A 343 -11.77 -27.01 -7.97
C VAL A 343 -13.12 -27.55 -8.38
N ASP A 344 -13.43 -28.75 -7.90
CA ASP A 344 -14.69 -29.40 -8.20
C ASP A 344 -15.85 -28.96 -7.29
N GLU A 345 -17.05 -29.44 -7.61
CA GLU A 345 -18.28 -29.15 -6.86
C GLU A 345 -18.25 -29.67 -5.42
N LYS A 346 -17.36 -30.62 -5.10
CA LYS A 346 -17.16 -31.18 -3.75
C LYS A 346 -16.08 -30.45 -2.96
N SER A 347 -15.62 -29.28 -3.44
CA SER A 347 -14.55 -28.51 -2.83
C SER A 347 -13.21 -29.25 -2.79
N VAL A 348 -12.90 -30.03 -3.82
CA VAL A 348 -11.58 -30.66 -3.98
C VAL A 348 -10.75 -29.84 -4.96
N LEU A 349 -9.62 -29.31 -4.48
CA LEU A 349 -8.62 -28.62 -5.29
C LEU A 349 -7.80 -29.58 -6.12
N THR A 350 -7.60 -29.21 -7.38
CA THR A 350 -6.60 -29.79 -8.25
C THR A 350 -5.37 -28.89 -8.27
N VAL A 351 -4.26 -29.40 -7.70
CA VAL A 351 -2.96 -28.73 -7.65
C VAL A 351 -2.01 -29.42 -8.62
N SER A 352 -1.57 -28.69 -9.64
CA SER A 352 -0.48 -29.13 -10.51
C SER A 352 0.85 -28.96 -9.77
N THR A 353 1.63 -30.03 -9.68
CA THR A 353 2.96 -30.04 -9.03
C THR A 353 4.02 -30.59 -9.99
N PRO A 354 5.32 -30.32 -9.73
CA PRO A 354 6.40 -30.92 -10.51
C PRO A 354 6.41 -32.46 -10.48
N LYS A 355 5.78 -33.08 -9.47
CA LYS A 355 5.68 -34.53 -9.30
C LYS A 355 4.38 -35.12 -9.87
N GLY A 356 3.53 -34.31 -10.51
CA GLY A 356 2.21 -34.69 -11.01
C GLY A 356 1.07 -33.94 -10.33
N THR A 357 -0.15 -34.43 -10.49
CA THR A 357 -1.37 -33.78 -9.98
C THR A 357 -1.69 -34.26 -8.56
N ARG A 358 -2.05 -33.33 -7.68
CA ARG A 358 -2.49 -33.61 -6.31
C ARG A 358 -3.92 -33.09 -6.09
N TYR A 359 -4.73 -33.89 -5.41
CA TYR A 359 -6.11 -33.55 -5.03
C TYR A 359 -6.20 -33.24 -3.53
N VAL A 360 -6.85 -32.13 -3.16
CA VAL A 360 -6.93 -31.65 -1.76
C VAL A 360 -8.35 -31.22 -1.41
N SER A 361 -9.00 -31.90 -0.46
CA SER A 361 -10.31 -31.50 0.09
C SER A 361 -10.19 -30.27 1.00
N LEU A 362 -11.09 -29.30 0.86
CA LEU A 362 -11.00 -27.95 1.43
C LEU A 362 -11.89 -27.68 2.64
N CYS A 363 -11.45 -26.69 3.45
CA CYS A 363 -12.34 -25.85 4.27
C CYS A 363 -12.30 -24.36 3.88
N VAL A 364 -11.15 -23.73 3.56
CA VAL A 364 -11.08 -22.28 3.21
C VAL A 364 -9.96 -21.95 2.23
N PHE A 365 -10.17 -20.93 1.39
CA PHE A 365 -9.22 -20.52 0.35
C PHE A 365 -8.76 -19.06 0.50
N VAL A 366 -7.45 -18.79 0.38
CA VAL A 366 -6.88 -17.43 0.36
C VAL A 366 -6.01 -17.21 -0.88
N LYS A 367 -6.41 -16.29 -1.78
CA LYS A 367 -5.54 -15.85 -2.89
C LYS A 367 -4.78 -14.58 -2.56
N GLN A 368 -3.49 -14.59 -2.94
CA GLN A 368 -2.61 -13.44 -3.16
C GLN A 368 -3.29 -12.12 -3.52
N LEU A 369 -3.04 -11.13 -2.68
CA LEU A 369 -2.93 -9.73 -3.07
C LEU A 369 -1.49 -9.46 -3.54
N ARG A 370 -1.32 -8.64 -4.59
CA ARG A 370 -0.08 -7.87 -4.72
C ARG A 370 -0.22 -6.70 -3.76
N GLN A 371 0.14 -6.86 -2.50
CA GLN A 371 0.36 -5.72 -1.63
C GLN A 371 1.85 -5.65 -1.32
N LEU A 372 2.52 -4.86 -2.16
CA LEU A 372 3.80 -4.27 -1.87
C LEU A 372 3.54 -2.77 -1.95
N PHE A 373 3.48 -2.11 -0.80
CA PHE A 373 3.72 -0.68 -0.75
C PHE A 373 4.99 -0.47 0.06
N PHE A 374 6.08 -0.26 -0.68
CA PHE A 374 6.99 0.80 -0.33
C PHE A 374 6.20 2.10 -0.52
N VAL A 375 6.11 2.94 0.50
CA VAL A 375 6.08 4.38 0.24
C VAL A 375 7.55 4.77 0.18
N ALA A 376 8.20 4.40 -0.92
CA ALA A 376 9.08 5.36 -1.55
C ALA A 376 8.12 6.12 -2.47
N LEU A 377 8.13 7.45 -2.43
CA LEU A 377 7.49 8.24 -3.45
C LEU A 377 8.30 8.10 -4.75
N THR A 378 8.46 6.86 -5.25
CA THR A 378 8.91 6.62 -6.62
C THR A 378 7.74 6.96 -7.54
N TYR A 379 7.53 8.26 -7.75
CA TYR A 379 6.88 8.78 -8.94
C TYR A 379 7.67 8.39 -10.17
#